data_AF-A0A523FAZ3-F1
#
_entry.id   AF-A0A523FAZ3-F1
#
_cell.length_a   1.000
_cell.length_b   1.000
_cell.length_c   1.000
_cell.angle_alpha   90.00
_cell.angle_beta   90.00
_cell.angle_gamma   90.00
#
_symmetry.space_group_name_H-M   'P 1'
#
loop_
_entity.id
_entity.type
_entity.pdbx_description
1 polymer ?
#
loop_
_entity_poly.entity_id
_entity_poly.type
_entity_poly.pdbx_seq_one_letter_code
_entity_poly.pdbx_strand_id
1 'polypeptide(L)'
;MVDRSFLIGRHGLMVPEMSADHNLGAFADAPLLFEDLQRETEPRLAPLQSGDRPLRFFASAPIFNERFRRIGLVSVADHHPRSPDKYLISTLLGISDIVGEVLYKMDKENNIDAEKQNCSSAPNKHTSYSIGGFAENSAPPVPDGHSTVELFLLDTLVERKSILSRNAISYLSLRAWRKPMKKHQIAALRQIKAAPTPDFVDTISQEIIDGLDRLVGERPARIVTHIPCGHSRKDDCLSRLLAKQIAARLNLPFVPVFKPIFSSGTSHPKANLRRPAMEMETPIVDPVLLIDDVASSGRHMEEAIGLLRQSTDVVLPVAWIGGNASARPPGEMPDHRHGRPA
;
A
#
# COMPACT_ATOMS: atom_id res chain seq x y z
N MET A 1 20.34 11.10 16.85
CA MET A 1 18.96 11.47 16.49
C MET A 1 19.07 12.04 15.07
N VAL A 2 18.53 11.36 14.05
CA VAL A 2 18.72 11.79 12.65
C VAL A 2 17.60 12.78 12.32
N ASP A 3 17.95 14.06 12.18
CA ASP A 3 17.04 15.15 11.81
C ASP A 3 16.64 14.97 10.35
N ARG A 4 15.48 14.36 10.10
CA ARG A 4 14.91 14.17 8.76
C ARG A 4 13.62 14.95 8.65
N SER A 5 13.53 15.85 7.67
CA SER A 5 12.31 16.58 7.36
C SER A 5 11.77 16.15 6.00
N PHE A 6 10.53 15.68 5.99
CA PHE A 6 9.76 15.46 4.75
C PHE A 6 8.89 16.69 4.51
N LEU A 7 8.99 17.28 3.31
CA LEU A 7 8.31 18.53 2.99
C LEU A 7 7.37 18.33 1.81
N ILE A 8 6.10 18.71 1.99
CA ILE A 8 5.11 18.83 0.92
C ILE A 8 4.75 20.31 0.83
N GLY A 9 5.30 20.99 -0.19
CA GLY A 9 5.06 22.41 -0.44
C GLY A 9 4.05 22.61 -1.57
N ARG A 10 2.93 23.27 -1.28
CA ARG A 10 2.11 23.93 -2.31
C ARG A 10 2.73 25.31 -2.54
N HIS A 11 3.59 25.41 -3.56
CA HIS A 11 4.35 26.62 -3.91
C HIS A 11 5.20 27.17 -2.76
N GLY A 12 6.50 26.88 -2.79
CA GLY A 12 7.47 27.30 -1.76
C GLY A 12 7.77 26.21 -0.74
N LEU A 13 9.06 26.08 -0.38
CA LEU A 13 9.53 25.22 0.69
C LEU A 13 9.06 25.78 2.03
N MET A 14 8.21 25.05 2.76
CA MET A 14 7.93 25.38 4.17
C MET A 14 8.95 24.65 5.07
N VAL A 15 10.20 25.13 5.06
CA VAL A 15 11.07 24.97 6.23
C VAL A 15 10.60 26.03 7.23
N PRO A 16 10.51 25.75 8.54
CA PRO A 16 10.15 26.77 9.55
C PRO A 16 10.99 28.05 9.49
N GLU A 17 12.15 28.00 8.82
CA GLU A 17 13.16 29.06 8.71
C GLU A 17 13.31 29.63 7.28
N MET A 18 12.55 29.17 6.28
CA MET A 18 12.64 29.69 4.91
C MET A 18 11.44 30.56 4.54
N SER A 19 11.71 31.77 4.04
CA SER A 19 10.71 32.65 3.45
C SER A 19 10.03 31.97 2.25
N ALA A 20 8.71 32.12 2.14
CA ALA A 20 7.90 31.67 1.01
C ALA A 20 8.33 32.29 -0.34
N ASP A 21 9.14 33.36 -0.33
CA ASP A 21 9.57 34.11 -1.51
C ASP A 21 10.75 33.48 -2.28
N HIS A 22 11.29 32.34 -1.82
CA HIS A 22 12.41 31.70 -2.50
C HIS A 22 11.90 30.84 -3.66
N ASN A 23 12.07 31.37 -4.88
CA ASN A 23 11.72 30.82 -6.19
C ASN A 23 12.44 29.50 -6.56
N LEU A 24 12.37 28.49 -5.69
CA LEU A 24 12.62 27.09 -6.06
C LEU A 24 11.59 26.58 -7.07
N GLY A 25 10.51 27.32 -7.31
CA GLY A 25 9.62 27.11 -8.45
C GLY A 25 10.32 27.21 -9.82
N ALA A 26 11.55 27.73 -9.90
CA ALA A 26 12.31 27.78 -11.16
C ALA A 26 13.02 26.45 -11.51
N PHE A 27 13.01 25.46 -10.61
CA PHE A 27 13.50 24.15 -10.97
C PHE A 27 12.51 23.45 -11.90
N ALA A 28 13.05 22.90 -12.99
CA ALA A 28 12.34 22.44 -14.17
C ALA A 28 11.21 21.45 -13.86
N ASP A 29 10.40 21.12 -14.85
CA ASP A 29 9.41 20.03 -14.85
C ASP A 29 10.06 18.63 -14.70
N ALA A 30 11.25 18.55 -14.12
CA ALA A 30 12.07 17.38 -13.91
C ALA A 30 12.48 17.26 -12.43
N PRO A 31 12.72 16.03 -11.94
CA PRO A 31 13.29 15.81 -10.63
C PRO A 31 14.68 16.45 -10.47
N LEU A 32 15.03 16.75 -9.23
CA LEU A 32 16.33 17.28 -8.84
C LEU A 32 16.97 16.38 -7.79
N LEU A 33 18.29 16.32 -7.84
CA LEU A 33 19.11 15.65 -6.86
C LEU A 33 20.42 16.42 -6.67
N PHE A 34 20.68 16.86 -5.44
CA PHE A 34 21.93 17.45 -4.99
C PHE A 34 22.45 16.66 -3.80
N GLU A 35 23.54 15.92 -4.01
CA GLU A 35 24.17 15.06 -3.00
C GLU A 35 24.88 15.87 -1.91
N ASP A 36 25.52 16.98 -2.31
CA ASP A 36 26.10 17.99 -1.43
C ASP A 36 25.82 19.40 -1.98
N LEU A 37 24.77 20.04 -1.49
CA LEU A 37 24.35 21.38 -1.91
C LEU A 37 25.47 22.42 -1.84
N GLN A 38 26.46 22.27 -0.96
CA GLN A 38 27.56 23.24 -0.84
C GLN A 38 28.55 23.16 -2.01
N ARG A 39 28.51 22.09 -2.81
CA ARG A 39 29.33 21.95 -4.02
C ARG A 39 28.70 22.62 -5.23
N GLU A 40 27.41 22.93 -5.14
CA GLU A 40 26.66 23.52 -6.23
C GLU A 40 26.93 25.02 -6.32
N THR A 41 27.31 25.51 -7.50
CA THR A 41 27.63 26.93 -7.70
C THR A 41 26.45 27.74 -8.23
N GLU A 42 25.28 27.13 -8.38
CA GLU A 42 24.11 27.81 -8.94
C GLU A 42 23.59 28.90 -7.98
N PRO A 43 23.55 30.19 -8.39
CA PRO A 43 23.15 31.29 -7.49
C PRO A 43 21.75 31.14 -6.88
N ARG A 44 20.84 30.44 -7.58
CA ARG A 44 19.48 30.17 -7.10
C ARG A 44 19.42 29.19 -5.92
N LEU A 45 20.48 28.44 -5.66
CA LEU A 45 20.60 27.53 -4.51
C LEU A 45 21.13 28.24 -3.27
N ALA A 46 21.63 29.47 -3.38
CA ALA A 46 22.18 30.25 -2.27
C ALA A 46 21.24 30.31 -1.03
N PRO A 47 19.90 30.41 -1.17
CA PRO A 47 19.02 30.38 -0.02
C PRO A 47 18.95 29.03 0.70
N LEU A 48 19.22 27.92 0.03
CA LEU A 48 19.32 26.59 0.66
C LEU A 48 20.69 26.37 1.31
N GLN A 49 21.71 27.06 0.80
CA GLN A 49 23.11 26.94 1.22
C GLN A 49 23.48 27.89 2.38
N SER A 50 22.63 28.86 2.70
CA SER A 50 22.87 29.89 3.72
C SER A 50 21.87 29.79 4.87
N GLY A 51 22.23 30.34 6.03
CA GLY A 51 21.44 30.28 7.28
C GLY A 51 22.18 29.57 8.43
N ASP A 52 21.59 29.59 9.62
CA ASP A 52 22.19 29.00 10.84
C ASP A 52 22.34 27.48 10.75
N ARG A 53 21.58 26.83 9.86
CA ARG A 53 21.64 25.40 9.55
C ARG A 53 21.52 25.19 8.04
N PRO A 54 22.61 25.35 7.27
CA PRO A 54 22.54 25.20 5.83
C PRO A 54 22.17 23.75 5.45
N LEU A 55 21.40 23.59 4.38
CA LEU A 55 21.15 22.27 3.82
C LEU A 55 22.39 21.77 3.11
N ARG A 56 22.63 20.48 3.24
CA ARG A 56 23.71 19.77 2.57
C ARG A 56 23.17 18.77 1.57
N PHE A 57 21.93 18.31 1.70
CA PHE A 57 21.33 17.40 0.73
C PHE A 57 19.95 17.91 0.33
N PHE A 58 19.61 17.77 -0.95
CA PHE A 58 18.28 18.09 -1.45
C PHE A 58 17.89 17.22 -2.63
N ALA A 59 16.72 16.60 -2.57
CA ALA A 59 16.11 15.93 -3.69
C ALA A 59 14.64 16.30 -3.79
N SER A 60 14.14 16.52 -5.00
CA SER A 60 12.74 16.89 -5.21
C SER A 60 12.17 16.30 -6.49
N ALA A 61 10.85 16.06 -6.51
CA ALA A 61 10.10 15.71 -7.70
C ALA A 61 8.89 16.63 -7.89
N PRO A 62 8.60 17.08 -9.13
CA PRO A 62 7.45 17.92 -9.45
C PRO A 62 6.14 17.14 -9.33
N ILE A 63 5.16 17.75 -8.67
CA ILE A 63 3.79 17.22 -8.57
C ILE A 63 2.98 17.82 -9.70
N PHE A 64 2.42 16.98 -10.56
CA PHE A 64 1.52 17.39 -11.64
C PHE A 64 0.07 17.04 -11.33
N ASN A 65 -0.86 17.83 -11.89
CA ASN A 65 -2.26 17.45 -11.97
C ASN A 65 -2.57 16.67 -13.26
N GLU A 66 -3.82 16.22 -13.44
CA GLU A 66 -4.26 15.50 -14.65
C GLU A 66 -4.13 16.29 -15.96
N ARG A 67 -3.95 17.62 -15.89
CA ARG A 67 -3.70 18.49 -17.05
C ARG A 67 -2.21 18.75 -17.27
N PHE A 68 -1.34 17.95 -16.66
CA PHE A 68 0.12 18.11 -16.67
C PHE A 68 0.59 19.49 -16.21
N ARG A 69 -0.23 20.21 -15.42
CA ARG A 69 0.21 21.46 -14.78
C ARG A 69 0.87 21.13 -13.47
N ARG A 70 2.05 21.68 -13.23
CA ARG A 70 2.76 21.55 -11.96
C ARG A 70 1.97 22.27 -10.86
N ILE A 71 1.62 21.54 -9.81
CA ILE A 71 0.85 22.04 -8.66
C ILE A 71 1.65 22.06 -7.35
N GLY A 72 2.86 21.48 -7.34
CA GLY A 72 3.74 21.50 -6.17
C GLY A 72 5.02 20.70 -6.39
N LEU A 73 5.73 20.46 -5.29
CA LEU A 73 6.94 19.64 -5.23
C LEU A 73 6.87 18.71 -4.02
N VAL A 74 7.31 17.46 -4.19
CA VAL A 74 7.69 16.58 -3.08
C VAL A 74 9.19 16.73 -2.88
N SER A 75 9.64 17.06 -1.67
CA SER A 75 11.07 17.28 -1.40
C SER A 75 11.55 16.55 -0.16
N VAL A 76 12.81 16.10 -0.21
CA VAL A 76 13.57 15.54 0.90
C VAL A 76 14.85 16.36 1.05
N ALA A 77 15.12 16.82 2.26
CA ALA A 77 16.28 17.64 2.56
C ALA A 77 17.01 17.13 3.82
N ASP A 78 18.32 17.37 3.91
CA ASP A 78 19.14 17.06 5.08
C ASP A 78 20.23 18.13 5.27
N HIS A 79 20.68 18.31 6.51
CA HIS A 79 21.83 19.14 6.90
C HIS A 79 23.17 18.40 6.78
N HIS A 80 23.17 17.14 6.33
CA HIS A 80 24.37 16.37 6.01
C HIS A 80 24.36 15.94 4.53
N PRO A 81 25.54 15.88 3.88
CA PRO A 81 25.62 15.32 2.53
C PRO A 81 25.11 13.89 2.51
N ARG A 82 24.53 13.48 1.38
CA ARG A 82 24.12 12.10 1.17
C ARG A 82 24.49 11.65 -0.22
N SER A 83 24.87 10.38 -0.33
CA SER A 83 24.91 9.65 -1.58
C SER A 83 23.68 8.76 -1.62
N PRO A 84 22.51 9.29 -2.00
CA PRO A 84 21.31 8.47 -2.02
C PRO A 84 21.46 7.36 -3.03
N ASP A 85 20.70 6.27 -2.81
CA ASP A 85 20.61 5.25 -3.82
C ASP A 85 20.02 5.82 -5.13
N LYS A 86 20.26 5.11 -6.23
CA LYS A 86 19.76 5.47 -7.56
C LYS A 86 18.23 5.46 -7.68
N TYR A 87 17.51 4.96 -6.67
CA TYR A 87 16.06 4.85 -6.67
C TYR A 87 15.39 6.06 -6.06
N LEU A 88 16.09 6.88 -5.28
CA LEU A 88 15.49 8.02 -4.60
C LEU A 88 14.66 8.89 -5.54
N ILE A 89 15.15 9.17 -6.75
CA ILE A 89 14.40 9.97 -7.74
C ILE A 89 13.15 9.24 -8.22
N SER A 90 13.25 7.94 -8.50
CA SER A 90 12.08 7.11 -8.87
C SER A 90 11.05 7.05 -7.73
N THR A 91 11.50 6.92 -6.48
CA THR A 91 10.66 6.97 -5.29
C THR A 91 9.98 8.33 -5.14
N LEU A 92 10.73 9.42 -5.31
CA LEU A 92 10.18 10.77 -5.24
C LEU A 92 9.16 11.01 -6.35
N LEU A 93 9.41 10.54 -7.57
CA LEU A 93 8.44 10.58 -8.68
C LEU A 93 7.17 9.79 -8.33
N GLY A 94 7.32 8.56 -7.84
CA GLY A 94 6.17 7.74 -7.45
C GLY A 94 5.34 8.39 -6.32
N ILE A 95 6.00 8.99 -5.32
CA ILE A 95 5.32 9.77 -4.28
C ILE A 95 4.65 11.01 -4.89
N SER A 96 5.33 11.67 -5.83
CA SER A 96 4.83 12.88 -6.48
C SER A 96 3.55 12.61 -7.28
N ASP A 97 3.51 11.56 -8.09
CA ASP A 97 2.32 11.13 -8.84
C ASP A 97 1.15 10.85 -7.89
N ILE A 98 1.46 10.12 -6.82
CA ILE A 98 0.51 9.79 -5.77
C ILE A 98 -0.07 11.06 -5.11
N VAL A 99 0.77 12.02 -4.76
CA VAL A 99 0.35 13.29 -4.14
C VAL A 99 -0.45 14.12 -5.14
N GLY A 100 -0.04 14.13 -6.41
CA GLY A 100 -0.73 14.80 -7.51
C GLY A 100 -2.18 14.35 -7.64
N GLU A 101 -2.41 13.04 -7.64
CA GLU A 101 -3.76 12.48 -7.64
C GLU A 101 -4.60 12.91 -6.42
N VAL A 102 -3.99 13.00 -5.23
CA VAL A 102 -4.68 13.38 -4.00
C VAL A 102 -5.10 14.84 -4.06
N LEU A 103 -4.18 15.73 -4.41
CA LEU A 103 -4.44 17.16 -4.50
C LEU A 103 -5.50 17.45 -5.57
N TYR A 104 -5.49 16.70 -6.68
CA TYR A 104 -6.53 16.80 -7.69
C TYR A 104 -7.90 16.36 -7.16
N LYS A 105 -7.99 15.23 -6.44
CA LYS A 105 -9.26 14.76 -5.84
C LYS A 105 -9.81 15.78 -4.84
N MET A 106 -8.96 16.36 -4.00
CA MET A 106 -9.34 17.42 -3.06
C MET A 106 -9.81 18.69 -3.78
N ASP A 107 -9.11 19.10 -4.85
CA ASP A 107 -9.50 20.26 -5.64
C ASP A 107 -10.83 20.03 -6.35
N LYS A 108 -11.08 18.81 -6.84
CA LYS A 108 -12.36 18.42 -7.43
C LYS A 108 -13.49 18.40 -6.41
N GLU A 109 -13.27 17.90 -5.20
CA GLU A 109 -14.26 17.92 -4.12
C GLU A 109 -14.57 19.35 -3.67
N ASN A 110 -13.54 20.17 -3.48
CA ASN A 110 -13.69 21.59 -3.14
C ASN A 110 -14.36 22.39 -4.27
N ASN A 111 -14.07 22.09 -5.54
CA ASN A 111 -14.74 22.71 -6.68
C ASN A 111 -16.19 22.24 -6.83
N ILE A 112 -16.53 20.99 -6.52
CA ILE A 112 -17.93 20.52 -6.48
C ILE A 112 -18.71 21.24 -5.38
N ASP A 113 -18.10 21.45 -4.21
CA ASP A 113 -18.74 22.15 -3.10
C ASP A 113 -18.80 23.66 -3.35
N ALA A 114 -17.80 24.23 -4.03
CA ALA A 114 -17.81 25.62 -4.51
C ALA A 114 -18.81 25.82 -5.65
N GLU A 115 -18.99 24.87 -6.58
CA GLU A 115 -20.00 24.93 -7.66
C GLU A 115 -21.42 24.79 -7.10
N LYS A 116 -21.64 23.98 -6.06
CA LYS A 116 -22.90 23.98 -5.29
C LYS A 116 -23.17 25.32 -4.61
N GLN A 117 -22.13 26.04 -4.19
CA GLN A 117 -22.25 27.40 -3.64
C GLN A 117 -22.33 28.49 -4.73
N ASN A 118 -21.76 28.25 -5.92
CA ASN A 118 -21.62 29.23 -7.01
C ASN A 118 -22.54 28.98 -8.23
N CYS A 119 -23.64 28.23 -8.07
CA CYS A 119 -24.85 28.38 -8.90
C CYS A 119 -25.48 29.80 -8.83
N SER A 120 -24.71 30.82 -8.45
CA SER A 120 -25.10 32.23 -8.36
C SER A 120 -24.17 33.19 -9.10
N SER A 121 -23.11 32.78 -9.82
CA SER A 121 -22.41 33.73 -10.72
C SER A 121 -21.54 33.07 -11.80
N ALA A 122 -21.60 33.63 -13.01
CA ALA A 122 -21.03 33.10 -14.25
C ALA A 122 -19.50 33.29 -14.40
N PRO A 123 -18.83 32.53 -15.30
CA PRO A 123 -17.37 32.38 -15.31
C PRO A 123 -16.67 33.20 -16.41
N ASN A 124 -15.35 33.37 -16.28
CA ASN A 124 -14.51 33.89 -17.35
C ASN A 124 -13.29 33.01 -17.67
N LYS A 125 -12.94 33.00 -18.96
CA LYS A 125 -12.10 32.02 -19.69
C LYS A 125 -10.60 32.31 -19.57
N HIS A 126 -9.75 31.28 -19.74
CA HIS A 126 -8.50 31.45 -20.49
C HIS A 126 -7.87 30.15 -21.04
N THR A 127 -7.12 30.39 -22.12
CA THR A 127 -6.64 29.60 -23.26
C THR A 127 -5.39 28.73 -22.98
N SER A 128 -5.17 27.68 -23.78
CA SER A 128 -4.05 26.73 -23.73
C SER A 128 -3.09 26.84 -24.92
N TYR A 129 -1.80 26.55 -24.72
CA TYR A 129 -0.80 26.24 -25.76
C TYR A 129 0.00 24.98 -25.37
N SER A 130 0.43 24.21 -26.39
CA SER A 130 1.08 22.89 -26.29
C SER A 130 2.55 22.95 -26.70
N ILE A 131 3.43 22.18 -26.04
CA ILE A 131 4.81 21.86 -26.50
C ILE A 131 5.12 20.40 -26.12
N GLY A 132 5.79 19.67 -27.01
CA GLY A 132 6.02 18.22 -26.91
C GLY A 132 7.47 17.77 -26.67
N GLY A 133 7.58 16.46 -26.40
CA GLY A 133 8.61 15.51 -26.88
C GLY A 133 10.05 15.64 -26.39
N PHE A 134 10.45 14.80 -25.43
CA PHE A 134 11.87 14.47 -25.18
C PHE A 134 12.09 12.96 -24.94
N ALA A 135 13.27 12.51 -25.36
CA ALA A 135 13.68 11.12 -25.58
C ALA A 135 14.23 10.42 -24.32
N GLU A 136 14.02 9.10 -24.27
CA GLU A 136 14.48 8.16 -23.23
C GLU A 136 16.00 7.93 -23.27
N ASN A 137 16.66 7.98 -22.10
CA ASN A 137 17.98 7.39 -21.89
C ASN A 137 17.88 6.36 -20.74
N SER A 138 18.43 5.17 -20.97
CA SER A 138 18.16 3.93 -20.24
C SER A 138 18.94 3.78 -18.92
N ALA A 139 18.25 3.23 -17.90
CA ALA A 139 18.70 3.11 -16.51
C ALA A 139 19.42 1.77 -16.20
N PRO A 140 20.27 1.72 -15.16
CA PRO A 140 20.94 0.49 -14.70
C PRO A 140 19.99 -0.45 -13.90
N PRO A 141 20.29 -1.76 -13.86
CA PRO A 141 19.33 -2.81 -13.46
C PRO A 141 18.89 -2.75 -11.98
N VAL A 142 17.62 -3.08 -11.74
CA VAL A 142 16.97 -3.26 -10.43
C VAL A 142 17.61 -4.46 -9.70
N PRO A 143 17.83 -4.47 -8.36
CA PRO A 143 18.23 -5.69 -7.65
C PRO A 143 17.26 -6.80 -8.03
N ASP A 144 17.83 -7.94 -8.42
CA ASP A 144 17.16 -8.89 -9.31
C ASP A 144 15.76 -9.25 -8.80
N GLY A 145 14.78 -9.05 -9.68
CA GLY A 145 13.46 -9.67 -9.65
C GLY A 145 12.31 -8.98 -8.91
N HIS A 146 12.55 -7.95 -8.08
CA HIS A 146 11.47 -7.10 -7.55
C HIS A 146 11.20 -5.85 -8.39
N SER A 147 9.95 -5.42 -8.49
CA SER A 147 9.60 -4.10 -9.01
C SER A 147 9.69 -3.00 -7.94
N THR A 148 9.83 -1.73 -8.34
CA THR A 148 9.81 -0.58 -7.41
C THR A 148 8.53 -0.53 -6.57
N VAL A 149 7.39 -0.95 -7.13
CA VAL A 149 6.09 -0.96 -6.44
C VAL A 149 6.05 -2.04 -5.35
N GLU A 150 6.70 -3.17 -5.59
CA GLU A 150 6.83 -4.27 -4.62
C GLU A 150 7.71 -3.85 -3.44
N LEU A 151 8.88 -3.25 -3.71
CA LEU A 151 9.78 -2.71 -2.68
C LEU A 151 9.06 -1.66 -1.83
N PHE A 152 8.36 -0.70 -2.46
CA PHE A 152 7.55 0.28 -1.75
C PHE A 152 6.54 -0.36 -0.80
N LEU A 153 5.84 -1.42 -1.23
CA LEU A 153 4.85 -2.07 -0.38
C LEU A 153 5.50 -2.77 0.81
N LEU A 154 6.58 -3.53 0.56
CA LEU A 154 7.32 -4.27 1.59
C LEU A 154 7.90 -3.32 2.67
N ASP A 155 8.49 -2.20 2.25
CA ASP A 155 9.16 -1.24 3.14
C ASP A 155 8.18 -0.40 3.96
N THR A 156 6.99 -0.13 3.44
CA THR A 156 6.07 0.83 4.08
C THR A 156 5.05 0.17 5.00
N LEU A 157 4.72 -1.11 4.78
CA LEU A 157 3.83 -1.88 5.66
C LEU A 157 4.43 -1.97 7.06
N VAL A 158 3.59 -1.88 8.09
CA VAL A 158 4.04 -2.02 9.48
C VAL A 158 4.19 -3.51 9.76
N GLU A 159 5.40 -3.97 10.11
CA GLU A 159 5.58 -5.30 10.68
C GLU A 159 4.84 -5.37 12.01
N ARG A 160 3.79 -6.18 12.06
CA ARG A 160 2.92 -6.30 13.21
C ARG A 160 2.30 -7.70 13.23
N LYS A 161 2.91 -8.57 14.02
CA LYS A 161 2.39 -9.91 14.30
C LYS A 161 1.26 -9.79 15.32
N SER A 162 0.05 -10.18 14.94
CA SER A 162 -1.14 -10.00 15.78
C SER A 162 -2.15 -11.10 15.51
N ILE A 163 -2.79 -11.60 16.58
CA ILE A 163 -3.97 -12.45 16.49
C ILE A 163 -5.19 -11.53 16.46
N LEU A 164 -5.94 -11.60 15.37
CA LEU A 164 -7.16 -10.83 15.15
C LEU A 164 -8.36 -11.75 15.34
N SER A 165 -9.44 -11.23 15.89
CA SER A 165 -10.67 -12.00 16.10
C SER A 165 -11.84 -11.39 15.36
N ARG A 166 -12.75 -12.24 14.89
CA ARG A 166 -14.03 -11.87 14.31
C ARG A 166 -15.05 -12.91 14.72
N ASN A 167 -16.08 -12.51 15.45
CA ASN A 167 -17.08 -13.43 16.00
C ASN A 167 -16.39 -14.61 16.73
N ALA A 168 -16.63 -15.85 16.31
CA ALA A 168 -16.08 -17.05 16.94
C ALA A 168 -14.76 -17.56 16.30
N ILE A 169 -14.12 -16.77 15.44
CA ILE A 169 -12.83 -17.12 14.82
C ILE A 169 -11.70 -16.19 15.28
N SER A 170 -10.49 -16.72 15.24
CA SER A 170 -9.26 -15.94 15.37
C SER A 170 -8.30 -16.31 14.25
N TYR A 171 -7.50 -15.36 13.79
CA TYR A 171 -6.52 -15.55 12.72
C TYR A 171 -5.27 -14.72 12.93
N LEU A 172 -4.15 -15.23 12.43
CA LEU A 172 -2.88 -14.54 12.48
C LEU A 172 -2.77 -13.51 11.36
N SER A 173 -2.21 -12.35 11.68
CA SER A 173 -1.75 -11.36 10.72
C SER A 173 -0.30 -10.96 11.01
N LEU A 174 0.48 -10.69 9.97
CA LEU A 174 1.92 -10.39 10.08
C LEU A 174 2.26 -8.94 9.75
N ARG A 175 1.49 -8.31 8.88
CA ARG A 175 1.62 -6.92 8.48
C ARG A 175 0.33 -6.16 8.74
N ALA A 176 0.47 -4.86 9.01
CA ALA A 176 -0.66 -3.94 9.10
C ALA A 176 -0.47 -2.74 8.17
N TRP A 177 -1.59 -2.18 7.73
CA TRP A 177 -1.59 -0.93 6.98
C TRP A 177 -1.01 0.20 7.84
N ARG A 178 -0.10 0.98 7.26
CA ARG A 178 0.35 2.23 7.87
C ARG A 178 -0.75 3.27 7.65
N LYS A 179 -1.45 3.68 8.72
CA LYS A 179 -2.63 4.56 8.64
C LYS A 179 -2.50 5.74 7.66
N PRO A 180 -1.43 6.57 7.70
CA PRO A 180 -1.29 7.69 6.76
C PRO A 180 -1.02 7.26 5.31
N MET A 181 -0.50 6.04 5.08
CA MET A 181 -0.13 5.53 3.76
C MET A 181 -1.08 4.48 3.21
N LYS A 182 -2.13 4.10 3.96
CA LYS A 182 -3.02 2.98 3.64
C LYS A 182 -3.59 3.05 2.22
N LYS A 183 -3.99 4.25 1.77
CA LYS A 183 -4.51 4.46 0.41
C LYS A 183 -3.49 4.05 -0.66
N HIS A 184 -2.23 4.41 -0.46
CA HIS A 184 -1.13 4.14 -1.39
C HIS A 184 -0.70 2.68 -1.35
N GLN A 185 -0.65 2.08 -0.16
CA GLN A 185 -0.36 0.66 0.01
C GLN A 185 -1.43 -0.22 -0.66
N ILE A 186 -2.70 0.17 -0.55
CA ILE A 186 -3.80 -0.52 -1.27
C ILE A 186 -3.65 -0.38 -2.79
N ALA A 187 -3.27 0.80 -3.28
CA ALA A 187 -3.04 1.03 -4.71
C ALA A 187 -1.86 0.17 -5.23
N ALA A 188 -0.72 0.21 -4.53
CA ALA A 188 0.45 -0.60 -4.85
C ALA A 188 0.10 -2.10 -4.85
N LEU A 189 -0.58 -2.59 -3.81
CA LEU A 189 -0.98 -3.99 -3.76
C LEU A 189 -1.93 -4.37 -4.90
N ARG A 190 -2.87 -3.50 -5.30
CA ARG A 190 -3.74 -3.76 -6.46
C ARG A 190 -2.95 -3.92 -7.75
N GLN A 191 -1.93 -3.09 -7.94
CA GLN A 191 -1.04 -3.18 -9.09
C GLN A 191 -0.24 -4.49 -9.06
N ILE A 192 0.35 -4.84 -7.91
CA ILE A 192 1.11 -6.08 -7.74
C ILE A 192 0.24 -7.31 -7.99
N LYS A 193 -1.01 -7.33 -7.47
CA LYS A 193 -1.95 -8.44 -7.71
C LYS A 193 -2.30 -8.66 -9.19
N ALA A 194 -2.02 -7.71 -10.09
CA ALA A 194 -2.26 -7.92 -11.51
C ALA A 194 -1.22 -8.85 -12.16
N ALA A 195 0.04 -8.79 -11.67
CA ALA A 195 1.18 -9.56 -12.15
C ALA A 195 2.29 -9.58 -11.06
N PRO A 196 2.14 -10.40 -10.00
CA PRO A 196 3.14 -10.46 -8.93
C PRO A 196 4.40 -11.15 -9.43
N THR A 197 5.57 -10.64 -9.07
CA THR A 197 6.84 -11.30 -9.40
C THR A 197 7.04 -12.57 -8.55
N PRO A 198 7.75 -13.59 -9.04
CA PRO A 198 8.09 -14.77 -8.25
C PRO A 198 8.80 -14.41 -6.94
N ASP A 199 9.73 -13.45 -6.97
CA ASP A 199 10.51 -13.05 -5.80
C ASP A 199 9.66 -12.35 -4.74
N PHE A 200 8.65 -11.58 -5.16
CA PHE A 200 7.67 -11.01 -4.23
C PHE A 200 6.83 -12.09 -3.54
N VAL A 201 6.35 -13.08 -4.30
CA VAL A 201 5.63 -14.24 -3.73
C VAL A 201 6.53 -15.00 -2.77
N ASP A 202 7.79 -15.21 -3.14
CA ASP A 202 8.75 -15.93 -2.32
C ASP A 202 9.06 -15.23 -1.00
N THR A 203 9.32 -13.92 -1.06
CA THR A 203 9.58 -13.07 0.11
C THR A 203 8.43 -13.14 1.12
N ILE A 204 7.19 -12.98 0.67
CA ILE A 204 6.02 -13.01 1.55
C ILE A 204 5.78 -14.42 2.10
N SER A 205 5.99 -15.44 1.28
CA SER A 205 5.84 -16.83 1.71
C SER A 205 6.83 -17.17 2.81
N GLN A 206 8.09 -16.73 2.69
CA GLN A 206 9.09 -16.90 3.74
C GLN A 206 8.70 -16.13 5.01
N GLU A 207 8.24 -14.88 4.88
CA GLU A 207 7.75 -14.11 6.03
C GLU A 207 6.60 -14.82 6.75
N ILE A 208 5.68 -15.44 6.01
CA ILE A 208 4.58 -16.21 6.59
C ILE A 208 5.09 -17.43 7.35
N ILE A 209 6.02 -18.18 6.77
CA ILE A 209 6.60 -19.36 7.40
C ILE A 209 7.35 -18.98 8.68
N ASP A 210 8.18 -17.94 8.64
CA ASP A 210 8.90 -17.44 9.82
C ASP A 210 7.95 -16.95 10.91
N GLY A 211 6.82 -16.35 10.51
CA GLY A 211 5.77 -15.93 11.43
C GLY A 211 5.07 -17.11 12.10
N LEU A 212 4.80 -18.16 11.34
CA LEU A 212 4.19 -19.41 11.81
C LEU A 212 5.11 -20.15 12.77
N ASP A 213 6.35 -20.41 12.36
CA ASP A 213 7.33 -21.17 13.14
C ASP A 213 7.51 -20.60 14.55
N ARG A 214 7.60 -19.26 14.65
CA ARG A 214 7.74 -18.57 15.94
C ARG A 214 6.51 -18.68 16.86
N LEU A 215 5.32 -18.89 16.32
CA LEU A 215 4.07 -18.84 17.08
C LEU A 215 3.50 -20.21 17.42
N VAL A 216 3.59 -21.15 16.50
CA VAL A 216 2.98 -22.47 16.61
C VAL A 216 3.99 -23.62 16.55
N GLY A 217 5.26 -23.32 16.26
CA GLY A 217 6.33 -24.28 16.11
C GLY A 217 6.30 -25.01 14.77
N GLU A 218 6.99 -26.15 14.71
CA GLU A 218 7.15 -26.91 13.49
C GLU A 218 5.85 -27.60 13.06
N ARG A 219 5.50 -27.45 11.77
CA ARG A 219 4.42 -28.18 11.07
C ARG A 219 3.05 -28.15 11.77
N PRO A 220 2.43 -26.97 11.92
CA PRO A 220 1.11 -26.84 12.55
C PRO A 220 -0.05 -27.40 11.69
N ALA A 221 0.22 -27.79 10.45
CA ALA A 221 -0.78 -28.26 9.50
C ALA A 221 -0.23 -29.42 8.66
N ARG A 222 -1.15 -30.17 8.04
CA ARG A 222 -0.85 -31.25 7.10
C ARG A 222 -1.17 -30.86 5.66
N ILE A 223 -2.05 -29.88 5.46
CA ILE A 223 -2.46 -29.38 4.14
C ILE A 223 -2.44 -27.85 4.15
N VAL A 224 -2.10 -27.25 3.01
CA VAL A 224 -2.22 -25.81 2.79
C VAL A 224 -3.33 -25.53 1.79
N THR A 225 -4.20 -24.58 2.11
CA THR A 225 -5.23 -24.06 1.20
C THR A 225 -5.27 -22.53 1.23
N HIS A 226 -6.14 -21.92 0.43
CA HIS A 226 -6.24 -20.47 0.33
C HIS A 226 -7.68 -19.98 0.33
N ILE A 227 -7.87 -18.70 0.69
CA ILE A 227 -9.12 -17.99 0.43
C ILE A 227 -9.34 -17.87 -1.09
N PRO A 228 -10.52 -18.27 -1.62
CA PRO A 228 -10.76 -18.29 -3.06
C PRO A 228 -10.64 -16.89 -3.67
N CYS A 229 -10.13 -16.85 -4.89
CA CYS A 229 -9.99 -15.64 -5.67
C CYS A 229 -11.38 -15.00 -5.90
N GLY A 230 -11.56 -13.72 -5.52
CA GLY A 230 -12.87 -13.07 -5.58
C GLY A 230 -13.14 -12.23 -6.84
N HIS A 231 -12.23 -11.32 -7.18
CA HIS A 231 -12.44 -10.35 -8.28
C HIS A 231 -11.45 -10.55 -9.42
N SER A 232 -10.34 -11.24 -9.19
CA SER A 232 -9.46 -11.65 -10.27
C SER A 232 -10.15 -12.80 -10.99
N ARG A 233 -10.58 -12.59 -12.24
CA ARG A 233 -10.97 -13.68 -13.15
C ARG A 233 -9.81 -14.63 -13.50
N LYS A 234 -8.66 -14.45 -12.85
CA LYS A 234 -7.46 -15.26 -12.99
C LYS A 234 -7.45 -16.31 -11.89
N ASP A 235 -7.08 -17.52 -12.27
CA ASP A 235 -6.97 -18.66 -11.36
C ASP A 235 -5.79 -18.50 -10.37
N ASP A 236 -4.78 -17.71 -10.74
CA ASP A 236 -3.58 -17.42 -9.96
C ASP A 236 -3.65 -16.07 -9.24
N CYS A 237 -4.61 -15.91 -8.32
CA CYS A 237 -4.59 -14.77 -7.41
C CYS A 237 -3.44 -14.87 -6.39
N LEU A 238 -3.05 -13.74 -5.79
CA LEU A 238 -1.93 -13.67 -4.85
C LEU A 238 -2.10 -14.63 -3.66
N SER A 239 -3.29 -14.75 -3.05
CA SER A 239 -3.52 -15.72 -1.97
C SER A 239 -3.22 -17.16 -2.39
N ARG A 240 -3.58 -17.56 -3.61
CA ARG A 240 -3.27 -18.89 -4.15
C ARG A 240 -1.79 -19.07 -4.43
N LEU A 241 -1.14 -18.07 -5.03
CA LEU A 241 0.30 -18.10 -5.30
C LEU A 241 1.11 -18.25 -4.01
N LEU A 242 0.75 -17.49 -2.97
CA LEU A 242 1.33 -17.63 -1.64
C LEU A 242 1.10 -19.02 -1.07
N ALA A 243 -0.12 -19.54 -1.11
CA ALA A 243 -0.43 -20.86 -0.58
C ALA A 243 0.35 -21.99 -1.29
N LYS A 244 0.46 -21.93 -2.62
CA LYS A 244 1.29 -22.88 -3.41
C LYS A 244 2.75 -22.82 -2.98
N GLN A 245 3.33 -21.61 -2.87
CA GLN A 245 4.73 -21.42 -2.51
C GLN A 245 5.02 -21.86 -1.07
N ILE A 246 4.12 -21.55 -0.13
CA ILE A 246 4.20 -22.02 1.27
C ILE A 246 4.13 -23.54 1.35
N ALA A 247 3.19 -24.17 0.63
CA ALA A 247 3.06 -25.62 0.60
C ALA A 247 4.35 -26.29 0.08
N ALA A 248 4.93 -25.76 -1.01
CA ALA A 248 6.19 -26.25 -1.55
C ALA A 248 7.34 -26.12 -0.54
N ARG A 249 7.50 -24.96 0.11
CA ARG A 249 8.56 -24.73 1.12
C ARG A 249 8.42 -25.60 2.36
N LEU A 250 7.19 -25.89 2.79
CA LEU A 250 6.91 -26.74 3.93
C LEU A 250 6.87 -28.24 3.59
N ASN A 251 7.03 -28.60 2.31
CA ASN A 251 6.83 -29.96 1.80
C ASN A 251 5.46 -30.54 2.21
N LEU A 252 4.42 -29.73 2.05
CA LEU A 252 3.03 -30.08 2.31
C LEU A 252 2.21 -30.08 1.00
N PRO A 253 1.15 -30.88 0.90
CA PRO A 253 0.20 -30.79 -0.21
C PRO A 253 -0.52 -29.43 -0.20
N PHE A 254 -0.65 -28.84 -1.39
CA PHE A 254 -1.55 -27.72 -1.66
C PHE A 254 -2.88 -28.26 -2.23
N VAL A 255 -4.00 -27.96 -1.58
CA VAL A 255 -5.34 -28.40 -2.01
C VAL A 255 -6.27 -27.19 -2.15
N PRO A 256 -6.76 -26.85 -3.36
CA PRO A 256 -7.77 -25.80 -3.53
C PRO A 256 -9.14 -26.32 -3.05
N VAL A 257 -9.53 -25.93 -1.83
CA VAL A 257 -10.72 -26.48 -1.17
C VAL A 257 -12.02 -25.82 -1.63
N PHE A 258 -11.96 -24.57 -2.06
CA PHE A 258 -13.13 -23.77 -2.36
C PHE A 258 -13.32 -23.59 -3.86
N LYS A 259 -14.57 -23.57 -4.30
CA LYS A 259 -14.90 -23.21 -5.68
C LYS A 259 -14.47 -21.77 -5.96
N PRO A 260 -13.95 -21.47 -7.17
CA PRO A 260 -13.70 -20.10 -7.59
C PRO A 260 -14.97 -19.24 -7.56
N ILE A 261 -14.88 -18.03 -7.00
CA ILE A 261 -16.00 -17.10 -6.92
C ILE A 261 -15.75 -15.98 -7.93
N PHE A 262 -16.35 -16.09 -9.11
CA PHE A 262 -16.22 -15.05 -10.13
C PHE A 262 -17.26 -13.95 -9.90
N SER A 263 -16.80 -12.79 -9.42
CA SER A 263 -17.63 -11.58 -9.37
C SER A 263 -17.12 -10.54 -10.36
N SER A 264 -18.00 -10.00 -11.20
CA SER A 264 -17.69 -8.83 -12.02
C SER A 264 -17.77 -7.56 -11.17
N GLY A 265 -16.78 -6.66 -11.30
CA GLY A 265 -16.78 -5.35 -10.65
C GLY A 265 -15.55 -5.06 -9.80
N THR A 266 -15.64 -4.01 -8.99
CA THR A 266 -14.56 -3.59 -8.09
C THR A 266 -14.74 -4.19 -6.70
N SER A 267 -13.64 -4.46 -6.00
CA SER A 267 -13.60 -5.03 -4.65
C SER A 267 -14.05 -4.05 -3.55
N HIS A 268 -15.07 -3.23 -3.83
CA HIS A 268 -15.59 -2.26 -2.88
C HIS A 268 -16.33 -2.99 -1.74
N PRO A 269 -16.20 -2.57 -0.47
CA PRO A 269 -16.87 -3.24 0.65
C PRO A 269 -18.39 -3.42 0.49
N LYS A 270 -19.07 -2.48 -0.18
CA LYS A 270 -20.50 -2.60 -0.52
C LYS A 270 -20.79 -3.69 -1.55
N ALA A 271 -19.88 -3.93 -2.50
CA ALA A 271 -20.05 -4.99 -3.50
C ALA A 271 -19.91 -6.39 -2.87
N ASN A 272 -19.10 -6.52 -1.80
CA ASN A 272 -18.98 -7.78 -1.04
C ASN A 272 -20.29 -8.22 -0.37
N LEU A 273 -21.30 -7.36 -0.22
CA LEU A 273 -22.63 -7.77 0.25
C LEU A 273 -23.38 -8.63 -0.78
N ARG A 274 -23.07 -8.45 -2.07
CA ARG A 274 -23.70 -9.17 -3.19
C ARG A 274 -22.84 -10.33 -3.70
N ARG A 275 -21.70 -10.61 -3.04
CA ARG A 275 -20.83 -11.71 -3.41
C ARG A 275 -21.58 -13.04 -3.18
N PRO A 276 -21.51 -14.00 -4.12
CA PRO A 276 -21.98 -15.36 -3.85
C PRO A 276 -21.33 -15.93 -2.59
N ALA A 277 -22.06 -16.83 -1.93
CA ALA A 277 -21.51 -17.58 -0.80
C ALA A 277 -20.33 -18.43 -1.28
N MET A 278 -19.35 -18.62 -0.39
CA MET A 278 -18.26 -19.55 -0.60
C MET A 278 -18.81 -20.97 -0.55
N GLU A 279 -18.32 -21.82 -1.46
CA GLU A 279 -18.68 -23.22 -1.52
C GLU A 279 -17.43 -24.07 -1.40
N MET A 280 -17.50 -25.11 -0.58
CA MET A 280 -16.44 -26.11 -0.48
C MET A 280 -16.61 -27.13 -1.61
N GLU A 281 -15.54 -27.35 -2.38
CA GLU A 281 -15.47 -28.31 -3.46
C GLU A 281 -14.93 -29.66 -2.96
N THR A 282 -13.90 -29.63 -2.12
CA THR A 282 -13.25 -30.84 -1.59
C THR A 282 -13.23 -30.81 -0.07
N PRO A 283 -13.93 -31.71 0.64
CA PRO A 283 -13.83 -31.78 2.09
C PRO A 283 -12.42 -32.24 2.51
N ILE A 284 -11.94 -31.69 3.62
CA ILE A 284 -10.64 -32.04 4.21
C ILE A 284 -10.84 -32.45 5.66
N VAL A 285 -10.22 -33.56 6.07
CA VAL A 285 -10.22 -34.07 7.45
C VAL A 285 -8.95 -33.72 8.22
N ASP A 286 -7.86 -33.48 7.51
CA ASP A 286 -6.57 -33.16 8.10
C ASP A 286 -6.49 -31.72 8.65
N PRO A 287 -5.56 -31.41 9.57
CA PRO A 287 -5.27 -30.04 9.98
C PRO A 287 -4.87 -29.13 8.79
N VAL A 288 -5.55 -28.00 8.63
CA VAL A 288 -5.41 -27.10 7.48
C VAL A 288 -4.74 -25.78 7.86
N LEU A 289 -3.73 -25.37 7.08
CA LEU A 289 -3.22 -24.00 7.03
C LEU A 289 -3.98 -23.23 5.95
N LEU A 290 -4.77 -22.23 6.36
CA LEU A 290 -5.57 -21.40 5.46
C LEU A 290 -4.88 -20.05 5.22
N ILE A 291 -4.53 -19.77 3.97
CA ILE A 291 -3.77 -18.56 3.60
C ILE A 291 -4.65 -17.51 2.91
N ASP A 292 -4.48 -16.25 3.30
CA ASP A 292 -5.01 -15.08 2.59
C ASP A 292 -3.93 -14.01 2.41
N ASP A 293 -4.07 -13.19 1.38
CA ASP A 293 -3.19 -12.05 1.19
C ASP A 293 -3.62 -10.86 2.08
N VAL A 294 -4.92 -10.60 2.21
CA VAL A 294 -5.46 -9.43 2.93
C VAL A 294 -6.77 -9.76 3.63
N ALA A 295 -6.72 -9.79 4.96
CA ALA A 295 -7.92 -9.85 5.80
C ALA A 295 -8.35 -8.44 6.26
N SER A 296 -9.09 -7.72 5.42
CA SER A 296 -9.54 -6.35 5.74
C SER A 296 -10.54 -6.30 6.91
N SER A 297 -11.64 -7.04 6.81
CA SER A 297 -12.67 -7.14 7.86
C SER A 297 -12.70 -8.52 8.53
N GLY A 298 -11.94 -9.49 8.01
CA GLY A 298 -11.98 -10.90 8.40
C GLY A 298 -13.19 -11.68 7.89
N ARG A 299 -14.12 -11.09 7.12
CA ARG A 299 -15.36 -11.78 6.69
C ARG A 299 -15.08 -13.03 5.85
N HIS A 300 -14.16 -12.97 4.90
CA HIS A 300 -13.83 -14.15 4.08
C HIS A 300 -13.14 -15.25 4.89
N MET A 301 -12.28 -14.88 5.84
CA MET A 301 -11.69 -15.82 6.79
C MET A 301 -12.76 -16.53 7.61
N GLU A 302 -13.71 -15.78 8.18
CA GLU A 302 -14.82 -16.34 8.96
C GLU A 302 -15.63 -17.36 8.15
N GLU A 303 -16.03 -17.00 6.94
CA GLU A 303 -16.80 -17.87 6.05
C GLU A 303 -16.02 -19.14 5.67
N ALA A 304 -14.75 -19.00 5.28
CA ALA A 304 -13.89 -20.12 4.92
C ALA A 304 -13.65 -21.08 6.09
N ILE A 305 -13.35 -20.55 7.28
CA ILE A 305 -13.15 -21.36 8.48
C ILE A 305 -14.45 -22.07 8.88
N GLY A 306 -15.60 -21.40 8.76
CA GLY A 306 -16.91 -22.00 9.03
C GLY A 306 -17.21 -23.20 8.13
N LEU A 307 -16.80 -23.16 6.87
CA LEU A 307 -16.90 -24.30 5.94
C LEU A 307 -15.90 -25.40 6.26
N LEU A 308 -14.62 -25.06 6.47
CA LEU A 308 -13.58 -26.03 6.78
C LEU A 308 -13.87 -26.80 8.08
N ARG A 309 -14.39 -26.13 9.11
CA ARG A 309 -14.76 -26.75 10.39
C ARG A 309 -15.92 -27.75 10.30
N GLN A 310 -16.58 -27.88 9.15
CA GLN A 310 -17.57 -28.94 8.92
C GLN A 310 -16.89 -30.29 8.66
N SER A 311 -15.61 -30.30 8.30
CA SER A 311 -14.89 -31.53 7.93
C SER A 311 -13.54 -31.71 8.64
N THR A 312 -12.90 -30.64 9.14
CA THR A 312 -11.65 -30.72 9.92
C THR A 312 -11.78 -30.02 11.27
N ASP A 313 -11.15 -30.61 12.30
CA ASP A 313 -11.15 -30.05 13.66
C ASP A 313 -10.18 -28.87 13.80
N VAL A 314 -9.14 -28.81 12.95
CA VAL A 314 -8.03 -27.86 13.11
C VAL A 314 -7.87 -27.02 11.85
N VAL A 315 -8.11 -25.72 12.00
CA VAL A 315 -7.86 -24.71 10.98
C VAL A 315 -6.95 -23.65 11.58
N LEU A 316 -5.78 -23.44 10.96
CA LEU A 316 -4.85 -22.36 11.27
C LEU A 316 -4.94 -21.28 10.19
N PRO A 317 -5.73 -20.22 10.39
CA PRO A 317 -5.88 -19.15 9.41
C PRO A 317 -4.79 -18.08 9.57
N VAL A 318 -4.17 -17.70 8.45
CA VAL A 318 -3.12 -16.69 8.37
C VAL A 318 -3.40 -15.74 7.21
N ALA A 319 -3.39 -14.45 7.49
CA ALA A 319 -3.38 -13.40 6.48
C ALA A 319 -2.02 -12.70 6.49
N TRP A 320 -1.47 -12.38 5.33
CA TRP A 320 -0.27 -11.54 5.29
C TRP A 320 -0.58 -10.15 5.88
N ILE A 321 -1.56 -9.45 5.33
CA ILE A 321 -1.95 -8.11 5.77
C ILE A 321 -3.31 -8.13 6.50
N GLY A 322 -3.32 -7.64 7.73
CA GLY A 322 -4.52 -7.50 8.55
C GLY A 322 -5.12 -6.10 8.47
N GLY A 323 -6.42 -6.01 8.75
CA GLY A 323 -7.07 -4.73 9.02
C GLY A 323 -6.45 -4.02 10.23
N ASN A 324 -6.69 -2.71 10.33
CA ASN A 324 -6.46 -2.02 11.59
C ASN A 324 -7.54 -2.52 12.53
N ALA A 325 -7.26 -3.56 13.31
CA ALA A 325 -8.04 -3.80 14.49
C ALA A 325 -7.91 -2.52 15.32
N SER A 326 -8.99 -1.75 15.41
CA SER A 326 -9.25 -1.02 16.63
C SER A 326 -9.17 -2.10 17.70
N ALA A 327 -8.04 -2.17 18.41
CA ALA A 327 -7.87 -3.11 19.49
C ALA A 327 -9.04 -2.84 20.42
N ARG A 328 -10.06 -3.69 20.36
CA ARG A 328 -11.12 -3.64 21.36
C ARG A 328 -10.39 -4.01 22.64
N PRO A 329 -10.42 -3.15 23.67
CA PRO A 329 -9.72 -3.46 24.90
C PRO A 329 -10.20 -4.85 25.38
N PRO A 330 -9.29 -5.77 25.73
CA PRO A 330 -9.67 -7.08 26.24
C PRO A 330 -10.57 -6.88 27.45
N GLY A 331 -11.85 -7.27 27.34
CA GLY A 331 -12.86 -7.10 28.40
C GLY A 331 -14.19 -6.49 27.96
N GLU A 332 -14.29 -5.86 26.78
CA GLU A 332 -15.59 -5.49 26.21
C GLU A 332 -16.29 -6.74 25.65
N MET A 333 -17.04 -7.44 26.50
CA MET A 333 -18.03 -8.41 26.01
C MET A 333 -19.07 -7.69 25.13
N PRO A 334 -19.51 -8.30 24.02
CA PRO A 334 -20.61 -7.76 23.24
C PRO A 334 -21.83 -7.59 24.15
N ASP A 335 -22.37 -6.37 24.20
CA ASP A 335 -23.57 -6.07 24.96
C ASP A 335 -24.75 -6.84 24.34
N HIS A 336 -25.04 -8.01 24.87
CA HIS A 336 -26.17 -8.86 24.44
C HIS A 336 -27.54 -8.29 24.85
N ARG A 337 -27.60 -7.04 25.32
CA ARG A 337 -28.82 -6.40 25.82
C ARG A 337 -29.76 -5.87 24.73
N HIS A 338 -30.10 -6.64 23.70
CA HIS A 338 -31.27 -6.33 22.86
C HIS A 338 -32.04 -7.57 22.35
N GLY A 339 -32.12 -8.62 23.17
CA GLY A 339 -33.17 -9.63 23.04
C GLY A 339 -34.32 -9.33 24.00
N ARG A 340 -35.22 -8.40 23.68
CA ARG A 340 -36.57 -8.44 24.27
C ARG A 340 -37.36 -9.49 23.49
N PRO A 341 -37.79 -10.59 24.13
CA PRO A 341 -38.76 -11.48 23.50
C PRO A 341 -40.08 -10.73 23.31
N ALA A 342 -40.70 -10.92 22.15
CA ALA A 342 -42.12 -10.68 21.93
C ALA A 342 -42.85 -12.02 22.06
#